data_AF-A0A821Z3X4-F1
#
_entry.id   AF-A0A821Z3X4-F1
#
_cell.length_a   1.000
_cell.length_b   1.000
_cell.length_c   1.000
_cell.angle_alpha   90.00
_cell.angle_beta   90.00
_cell.angle_gamma   90.00
#
_symmetry.space_group_name_H-M   'P 1'
#
loop_
_entity.id
_entity.type
_entity.pdbx_description
1 polymer ?
#
loop_
_entity_poly.entity_id
_entity_poly.type
_entity_poly.pdbx_seq_one_letter_code
_entity_poly.pdbx_strand_id
1 'polypeptide(L)'
;MPDKAFRSHYNQRTYDMTSYYLASCLSSMTNDNSKSSNNAMCMVSEWSSWSHCCVTCDTGMRIRSRTMLKGRDNPQCQSEYQLMEKETCHGMKPSCQQGRLTDIIEKKRICMQSLETGTCTQYEQRFYFNLDMNKCLEFDYSGCGANDNNFLARDACEDTCDILLRGRTEDGKDTRCMTLPWSEWSACSSVCRRHKFDFVHIK
;
A
#
# COMPACT_ATOMS: atom_id res chain seq x y z
N MET A 1 -46.73 41.35 -23.16
CA MET A 1 -46.74 40.47 -24.35
C MET A 1 -45.69 40.99 -25.32
N PRO A 2 -45.05 40.16 -26.18
CA PRO A 2 -44.28 38.95 -25.86
C PRO A 2 -42.88 39.04 -26.55
N ASP A 3 -41.97 38.04 -26.68
CA ASP A 3 -41.93 36.62 -26.30
C ASP A 3 -40.47 36.07 -26.18
N LYS A 4 -40.34 34.76 -25.90
CA LYS A 4 -39.34 33.71 -26.29
C LYS A 4 -38.10 34.06 -27.18
N ALA A 5 -36.99 33.31 -27.19
CA ALA A 5 -36.41 32.19 -26.40
C ALA A 5 -34.96 31.96 -26.95
N PHE A 6 -34.00 31.29 -26.30
CA PHE A 6 -33.92 29.83 -26.13
C PHE A 6 -32.89 29.39 -25.07
N ARG A 7 -32.94 28.10 -24.69
CA ARG A 7 -32.38 27.49 -23.47
C ARG A 7 -30.86 27.32 -23.44
N SER A 8 -30.34 27.33 -22.21
CA SER A 8 -29.20 26.52 -21.76
C SER A 8 -29.71 25.50 -20.71
N HIS A 9 -29.34 24.22 -20.87
CA HIS A 9 -29.45 23.18 -19.83
C HIS A 9 -28.11 23.15 -19.06
N TYR A 10 -27.94 22.66 -17.84
CA TYR A 10 -28.67 21.63 -17.08
C TYR A 10 -28.43 21.85 -15.57
N ASN A 11 -29.42 21.61 -14.70
CA ASN A 11 -29.43 22.13 -13.32
C ASN A 11 -28.82 21.20 -12.25
N GLN A 12 -28.34 21.78 -11.15
CA GLN A 12 -27.91 21.10 -9.93
C GLN A 12 -28.83 21.39 -8.72
N ARG A 13 -29.18 20.35 -7.95
CA ARG A 13 -29.82 20.40 -6.60
C ARG A 13 -31.26 20.99 -6.62
N THR A 14 -32.15 20.83 -5.62
CA THR A 14 -32.06 20.51 -4.17
C THR A 14 -33.16 19.55 -3.70
N TYR A 15 -33.11 19.15 -2.42
CA TYR A 15 -34.11 18.36 -1.66
C TYR A 15 -35.48 19.05 -1.52
N ASP A 16 -36.54 18.26 -1.30
CA ASP A 16 -37.74 18.64 -0.52
C ASP A 16 -38.31 17.41 0.24
N MET A 17 -39.10 17.63 1.30
CA MET A 17 -39.35 16.70 2.40
C MET A 17 -40.82 16.72 2.87
N THR A 18 -41.77 16.26 2.04
CA THR A 18 -43.17 16.04 2.47
C THR A 18 -43.86 14.86 1.76
N SER A 19 -44.29 13.84 2.52
CA SER A 19 -45.51 13.03 2.28
C SER A 19 -45.68 11.91 3.30
N TYR A 20 -45.78 12.27 4.59
CA TYR A 20 -46.42 11.39 5.58
C TYR A 20 -47.93 11.31 5.28
N TYR A 21 -48.38 10.31 4.53
CA TYR A 21 -49.79 9.88 4.55
C TYR A 21 -49.96 8.41 4.14
N LEU A 22 -50.29 7.59 5.14
CA LEU A 22 -51.17 6.41 5.10
C LEU A 22 -51.23 5.55 3.82
N ALA A 23 -50.59 4.37 3.87
CA ALA A 23 -51.18 3.14 3.34
C ALA A 23 -50.67 1.94 4.16
N SER A 24 -51.56 1.36 4.97
CA SER A 24 -51.26 0.29 5.93
C SER A 24 -51.06 -1.08 5.27
N CYS A 25 -50.49 -2.02 6.04
CA CYS A 25 -50.57 -3.46 5.74
C CYS A 25 -52.03 -3.97 5.71
N LEU A 26 -52.23 -5.10 5.00
CA LEU A 26 -53.49 -5.83 4.76
C LEU A 26 -54.49 -5.06 3.85
N SER A 27 -55.13 -5.66 2.85
CA SER A 27 -55.61 -7.05 2.80
C SER A 27 -55.74 -7.59 1.37
N SER A 28 -55.42 -8.86 1.15
CA SER A 28 -56.33 -9.84 0.52
C SER A 28 -55.68 -11.22 0.50
N MET A 29 -56.33 -12.21 1.10
CA MET A 29 -55.95 -13.61 0.93
C MET A 29 -56.52 -14.14 -0.38
N THR A 30 -55.66 -14.63 -1.27
CA THR A 30 -56.05 -15.65 -2.26
C THR A 30 -55.24 -16.91 -2.00
N ASN A 31 -55.98 -17.99 -1.79
CA ASN A 31 -55.47 -19.28 -1.35
C ASN A 31 -55.07 -20.10 -2.59
N ASP A 32 -53.77 -20.18 -2.90
CA ASP A 32 -53.25 -21.13 -3.89
C ASP A 32 -52.57 -22.31 -3.17
N ASN A 33 -53.35 -23.37 -3.00
CA ASN A 33 -52.98 -24.53 -2.20
C ASN A 33 -52.36 -25.64 -3.06
N SER A 34 -51.07 -25.54 -3.38
CA SER A 34 -50.32 -26.66 -3.99
C SER A 34 -48.81 -26.67 -3.70
N LYS A 35 -48.42 -26.43 -2.44
CA LYS A 35 -47.12 -26.91 -1.88
C LYS A 35 -47.09 -27.00 -0.35
N SER A 36 -48.05 -27.69 0.24
CA SER A 36 -48.01 -28.06 1.66
C SER A 36 -47.40 -29.45 1.88
N SER A 37 -46.11 -29.50 2.19
CA SER A 37 -45.51 -30.53 3.06
C SER A 37 -44.09 -30.13 3.47
N ASN A 38 -44.00 -29.57 4.68
CA ASN A 38 -42.84 -29.68 5.59
C ASN A 38 -41.46 -29.18 5.11
N ASN A 39 -41.29 -27.86 4.95
CA ASN A 39 -40.02 -27.20 5.32
C ASN A 39 -40.22 -25.75 5.83
N ALA A 40 -41.23 -25.51 6.67
CA ALA A 40 -41.61 -24.17 7.15
C ALA A 40 -40.71 -23.62 8.28
N MET A 41 -39.42 -23.95 8.31
CA MET A 41 -38.58 -23.72 9.49
C MET A 41 -37.13 -23.26 9.24
N CYS A 42 -36.67 -23.13 7.99
CA CYS A 42 -35.36 -22.53 7.70
C CYS A 42 -35.48 -21.01 7.58
N MET A 43 -34.70 -20.25 8.35
CA MET A 43 -34.59 -18.78 8.22
C MET A 43 -33.17 -18.34 8.58
N VAL A 44 -32.59 -17.45 7.79
CA VAL A 44 -31.24 -16.89 8.01
C VAL A 44 -31.31 -15.41 8.37
N SER A 45 -30.27 -14.91 9.03
CA SER A 45 -30.06 -13.48 9.24
C SER A 45 -29.62 -12.80 7.95
N GLU A 46 -29.70 -11.47 7.95
CA GLU A 46 -28.89 -10.66 7.04
C GLU A 46 -27.41 -11.00 7.15
N TRP A 47 -26.67 -10.69 6.08
CA TRP A 47 -25.22 -10.79 6.05
C TRP A 47 -24.55 -9.75 6.94
N SER A 48 -23.46 -10.12 7.60
CA SER A 48 -22.53 -9.16 8.19
C SER A 48 -21.94 -8.25 7.10
N SER A 49 -21.43 -7.09 7.53
CA SER A 49 -20.43 -6.37 6.75
C SER A 49 -19.25 -7.30 6.41
N TRP A 50 -18.59 -7.03 5.28
CA TRP A 50 -17.35 -7.70 4.92
C TRP A 50 -16.24 -7.40 5.92
N SER A 51 -15.39 -8.39 6.20
CA SER A 51 -14.13 -8.19 6.91
C SER A 51 -13.18 -7.27 6.15
N HIS A 52 -12.15 -6.78 6.85
CA HIS A 52 -10.95 -6.28 6.19
C HIS A 52 -10.32 -7.37 5.30
N CYS A 53 -9.54 -6.94 4.30
CA CYS A 53 -8.80 -7.85 3.43
C CYS A 53 -7.69 -8.54 4.23
N CYS A 54 -7.48 -9.85 4.02
CA CYS A 54 -6.45 -10.61 4.74
C CYS A 54 -5.00 -10.28 4.33
N VAL A 55 -4.81 -9.39 3.34
CA VAL A 55 -3.49 -8.95 2.86
C VAL A 55 -3.39 -7.43 2.82
N THR A 56 -2.18 -6.91 3.02
CA THR A 56 -1.85 -5.48 2.86
C THR A 56 -1.30 -5.15 1.46
N CYS A 57 -0.97 -6.17 0.68
CA CYS A 57 -0.41 -6.08 -0.67
C CYS A 57 -0.86 -7.26 -1.54
N ASP A 58 -0.81 -7.11 -2.87
CA ASP A 58 -1.33 -8.09 -3.85
C ASP A 58 -2.84 -8.41 -3.64
N THR A 59 -3.30 -9.54 -4.18
CA THR A 59 -4.67 -10.06 -4.07
C THR A 59 -4.82 -10.95 -2.84
N GLY A 60 -5.84 -10.70 -2.04
CA GLY A 60 -6.23 -11.51 -0.88
C GLY A 60 -7.72 -11.76 -0.84
N MET A 61 -8.24 -12.05 0.35
CA MET A 61 -9.64 -12.45 0.55
C MET A 61 -10.26 -11.73 1.75
N ARG A 62 -11.55 -11.43 1.63
CA ARG A 62 -12.40 -10.94 2.73
C ARG A 62 -13.58 -11.88 2.92
N ILE A 63 -14.09 -11.95 4.15
CA ILE A 63 -15.14 -12.89 4.55
C ILE A 63 -16.31 -12.11 5.16
N ARG A 64 -17.54 -12.54 4.88
CA ARG A 64 -18.73 -12.16 5.64
C ARG A 64 -19.49 -13.42 6.06
N SER A 65 -20.28 -13.30 7.12
CA SER A 65 -21.05 -14.41 7.67
C SER A 65 -22.49 -14.00 7.96
N ARG A 66 -23.37 -15.01 7.99
CA ARG A 66 -24.75 -14.92 8.49
C ARG A 66 -25.07 -16.16 9.29
N THR A 67 -26.18 -16.14 10.02
CA THR A 67 -26.54 -17.23 10.94
C THR A 67 -27.94 -17.76 10.66
N MET A 68 -28.18 -19.04 10.98
CA MET A 68 -29.55 -19.58 11.03
C MET A 68 -30.29 -18.95 12.22
N LEU A 69 -31.36 -18.21 11.94
CA LEU A 69 -32.33 -17.70 12.91
C LEU A 69 -33.38 -18.76 13.27
N LYS A 70 -33.73 -19.64 12.33
CA LYS A 70 -34.62 -20.80 12.55
C LYS A 70 -34.09 -22.02 11.81
N GLY A 71 -34.37 -23.21 12.34
CA GLY A 71 -33.98 -24.48 11.71
C GLY A 71 -32.51 -24.85 11.90
N ARG A 72 -31.84 -24.31 12.94
CA ARG A 72 -30.44 -24.65 13.26
C ARG A 72 -30.23 -26.15 13.44
N ASP A 73 -31.17 -26.82 14.11
CA ASP A 73 -31.08 -28.26 14.41
C ASP A 73 -31.61 -29.15 13.27
N ASN A 74 -32.07 -28.57 12.16
CA ASN A 74 -32.48 -29.29 10.97
C ASN A 74 -31.30 -29.39 9.97
N PRO A 75 -30.73 -30.57 9.71
CA PRO A 75 -29.61 -30.74 8.78
C PRO A 75 -29.92 -30.26 7.36
N GLN A 76 -31.18 -30.36 6.92
CA GLN A 76 -31.61 -29.91 5.60
C GLN A 76 -31.38 -28.39 5.44
N CYS A 77 -31.77 -27.60 6.43
CA CYS A 77 -31.51 -26.15 6.44
C CYS A 77 -30.00 -25.84 6.40
N GLN A 78 -29.17 -26.61 7.11
CA GLN A 78 -27.72 -26.39 7.09
C GLN A 78 -27.10 -26.67 5.72
N SER A 79 -27.63 -27.67 4.99
CA SER A 79 -27.15 -28.01 3.64
C SER A 79 -27.65 -27.07 2.54
N GLU A 80 -28.80 -26.41 2.75
CA GLU A 80 -29.45 -25.54 1.75
C GLU A 80 -28.90 -24.11 1.76
N TYR A 81 -28.42 -23.60 2.91
CA TYR A 81 -28.01 -22.20 3.06
C TYR A 81 -26.52 -22.03 3.32
N GLN A 82 -25.82 -21.36 2.40
CA GLN A 82 -24.45 -20.90 2.62
C GLN A 82 -24.41 -19.82 3.71
N LEU A 83 -23.69 -20.09 4.81
CA LEU A 83 -23.58 -19.21 6.00
C LEU A 83 -22.30 -18.36 6.04
N MET A 84 -21.29 -18.68 5.23
CA MET A 84 -20.08 -17.87 5.07
C MET A 84 -19.84 -17.63 3.59
N GLU A 85 -19.45 -16.41 3.25
CA GLU A 85 -19.10 -16.01 1.90
C GLU A 85 -17.69 -15.44 1.89
N LYS A 86 -16.91 -15.77 0.86
CA LYS A 86 -15.54 -15.28 0.68
C LYS A 86 -15.42 -14.63 -0.69
N GLU A 87 -14.89 -13.42 -0.70
CA GLU A 87 -14.70 -12.62 -1.91
C GLU A 87 -13.23 -12.21 -2.02
N THR A 88 -12.75 -12.10 -3.25
CA THR A 88 -11.43 -11.57 -3.58
C THR A 88 -11.36 -10.07 -3.25
N CYS A 89 -10.26 -9.64 -2.64
CA CYS A 89 -9.98 -8.23 -2.37
C CYS A 89 -8.52 -7.92 -2.70
N HIS A 90 -8.15 -6.64 -2.71
CA HIS A 90 -6.78 -6.20 -2.95
C HIS A 90 -6.25 -5.44 -1.74
N GLY A 91 -4.97 -5.64 -1.45
CA GLY A 91 -4.24 -4.87 -0.45
C GLY A 91 -4.01 -3.42 -0.90
N MET A 92 -3.57 -2.57 0.04
CA MET A 92 -3.29 -1.16 -0.24
C MET A 92 -2.08 -0.95 -1.17
N LYS A 93 -1.13 -1.90 -1.21
CA LYS A 93 0.03 -1.84 -2.12
C LYS A 93 -0.19 -2.76 -3.34
N PRO A 94 0.18 -2.32 -4.56
CA PRO A 94 -0.10 -3.07 -5.79
C PRO A 94 0.63 -4.41 -5.86
N SER A 95 1.78 -4.56 -5.20
CA SER A 95 2.38 -5.87 -4.95
C SER A 95 3.31 -5.87 -3.73
N CYS A 96 3.41 -7.02 -3.06
CA CYS A 96 4.33 -7.27 -1.96
C CYS A 96 5.80 -7.27 -2.42
N GLN A 97 6.08 -7.61 -3.70
CA GLN A 97 7.44 -7.61 -4.23
C GLN A 97 7.89 -6.24 -4.76
N GLN A 98 6.96 -5.43 -5.28
CA GLN A 98 7.26 -4.12 -5.87
C GLN A 98 7.85 -3.11 -4.86
N GLY A 99 7.71 -3.36 -3.56
CA GLY A 99 8.36 -2.57 -2.51
C GLY A 99 9.88 -2.73 -2.43
N ARG A 100 10.48 -3.79 -2.97
CA ARG A 100 11.93 -4.06 -2.80
C ARG A 100 12.83 -3.21 -3.69
N LEU A 101 12.45 -3.00 -4.95
CA LEU A 101 13.27 -2.21 -5.88
C LEU A 101 13.23 -0.71 -5.54
N THR A 102 12.05 -0.20 -5.19
CA THR A 102 11.89 1.20 -4.75
C THR A 102 12.60 1.45 -3.42
N ASP A 103 12.55 0.52 -2.46
CA ASP A 103 13.30 0.58 -1.20
C ASP A 103 14.82 0.64 -1.44
N ILE A 104 15.37 -0.18 -2.35
CA ILE A 104 16.80 -0.15 -2.71
C ILE A 104 17.20 1.20 -3.33
N ILE A 105 16.39 1.72 -4.26
CA ILE A 105 16.68 3.01 -4.92
C ILE A 105 16.62 4.16 -3.90
N GLU A 106 15.61 4.16 -3.02
CA GLU A 106 15.40 5.22 -2.03
C GLU A 106 16.46 5.19 -0.93
N LYS A 107 16.76 4.02 -0.36
CA LYS A 107 17.87 3.85 0.58
C LYS A 107 19.20 4.30 -0.02
N LYS A 108 19.46 3.97 -1.30
CA LYS A 108 20.63 4.46 -2.02
C LYS A 108 20.61 5.99 -2.18
N ARG A 109 19.45 6.60 -2.50
CA ARG A 109 19.29 8.06 -2.57
C ARG A 109 19.60 8.73 -1.22
N ILE A 110 19.16 8.14 -0.11
CA ILE A 110 19.41 8.64 1.24
C ILE A 110 20.90 8.55 1.58
N CYS A 111 21.45 7.33 1.57
CA CYS A 111 22.82 7.05 2.04
C CYS A 111 23.94 7.62 1.13
N MET A 112 23.61 8.13 -0.06
CA MET A 112 24.56 8.80 -0.95
C MET A 112 24.59 10.33 -0.80
N GLN A 113 23.75 10.92 0.05
CA GLN A 113 23.78 12.36 0.32
C GLN A 113 24.98 12.74 1.21
N SER A 114 25.48 13.97 1.04
CA SER A 114 26.51 14.56 1.90
C SER A 114 25.99 14.75 3.33
N LEU A 115 26.91 14.86 4.29
CA LEU A 115 26.58 15.35 5.63
C LEU A 115 26.04 16.79 5.56
N GLU A 116 24.89 17.04 6.18
CA GLU A 116 24.35 18.39 6.40
C GLU A 116 24.01 18.59 7.88
N THR A 117 24.68 19.53 8.54
CA THR A 117 24.38 19.93 9.91
C THR A 117 23.10 20.77 10.00
N GLY A 118 22.77 21.48 8.92
CA GLY A 118 21.72 22.50 8.88
C GLY A 118 22.14 23.84 9.49
N THR A 119 21.18 24.75 9.67
CA THR A 119 21.39 26.17 9.98
C THR A 119 20.72 26.67 11.27
N CYS A 120 20.10 25.78 12.05
CA CYS A 120 19.49 26.12 13.33
C CYS A 120 20.55 26.18 14.46
N THR A 121 20.10 26.36 15.71
CA THR A 121 20.96 26.55 16.90
C THR A 121 20.72 25.53 18.01
N GLN A 122 19.98 24.46 17.72
CA GLN A 122 19.84 23.33 18.63
C GLN A 122 21.02 22.37 18.45
N TYR A 123 21.25 21.49 19.41
CA TYR A 123 22.31 20.48 19.34
C TYR A 123 21.71 19.12 19.63
N GLU A 124 21.64 18.28 18.61
CA GLU A 124 21.22 16.88 18.72
C GLU A 124 22.30 15.98 18.14
N GLN A 125 22.75 14.98 18.90
CA GLN A 125 23.63 13.95 18.37
C GLN A 125 22.82 13.06 17.40
N ARG A 126 23.29 12.96 16.16
CA ARG A 126 22.69 12.15 15.09
C ARG A 126 23.76 11.32 14.38
N PHE A 127 23.33 10.42 13.51
CA PHE A 127 24.20 9.56 12.72
C PHE A 127 24.02 9.84 11.22
N TYR A 128 25.11 9.80 10.45
CA TYR A 128 25.08 9.85 8.98
C TYR A 128 25.96 8.75 8.40
N PHE A 129 25.63 8.27 7.20
CA PHE A 129 26.45 7.33 6.46
C PHE A 129 27.57 8.05 5.72
N ASN A 130 28.82 7.71 6.05
CA ASN A 130 30.00 8.21 5.37
C ASN A 130 30.43 7.23 4.27
N LEU A 131 30.32 7.65 3.00
CA LEU A 131 30.64 6.84 1.82
C LEU A 131 32.11 6.42 1.74
N ASP A 132 33.05 7.29 2.14
CA ASP A 132 34.48 7.03 2.05
C ASP A 132 34.92 5.94 3.04
N MET A 133 34.41 6.01 4.27
CA MET A 133 34.67 5.04 5.33
C MET A 133 33.74 3.82 5.27
N ASN A 134 32.65 3.89 4.50
CA ASN A 134 31.58 2.90 4.44
C ASN A 134 31.00 2.57 5.84
N LYS A 135 30.76 3.60 6.65
CA LYS A 135 30.32 3.49 8.05
C LYS A 135 29.35 4.59 8.46
N CYS A 136 28.47 4.27 9.40
CA CYS A 136 27.69 5.26 10.13
C CYS A 136 28.53 5.95 11.20
N LEU A 137 28.63 7.27 11.11
CA LEU A 137 29.40 8.15 11.99
C LEU A 137 28.47 9.14 12.69
N GLU A 138 28.87 9.57 13.89
CA GLU A 138 28.13 10.56 14.68
C GLU A 138 28.42 11.99 14.19
N PHE A 139 27.42 12.87 14.30
CA PHE A 139 27.56 14.30 14.03
C PHE A 139 26.58 15.14 14.87
N ASP A 140 26.91 16.42 15.03
CA ASP A 140 26.03 17.40 15.68
C ASP A 140 25.04 17.99 14.67
N TYR A 141 23.77 17.66 14.83
CA TYR A 141 22.67 18.21 14.04
C TYR A 141 22.11 19.47 14.69
N SER A 142 21.90 20.51 13.87
CA SER A 142 21.45 21.84 14.32
C SER A 142 19.98 21.94 14.74
N GLY A 143 19.19 20.87 14.55
CA GLY A 143 17.75 20.80 14.81
C GLY A 143 16.85 21.08 13.59
N CYS A 144 17.36 21.71 12.52
CA CYS A 144 16.61 21.90 11.26
C CYS A 144 17.51 21.83 10.03
N GLY A 145 16.93 21.58 8.84
CA GLY A 145 17.61 21.81 7.56
C GLY A 145 18.78 20.88 7.25
N ALA A 146 18.79 19.68 7.83
CA ALA A 146 19.59 18.57 7.30
C ALA A 146 18.79 17.82 6.24
N ASN A 147 19.52 17.07 5.40
CA ASN A 147 18.96 16.14 4.42
C ASN A 147 18.64 14.77 5.04
N ASP A 148 18.26 13.79 4.20
CA ASP A 148 17.76 12.49 4.69
C ASP A 148 18.86 11.60 5.29
N ASN A 149 20.14 11.88 5.06
CA ASN A 149 21.28 11.15 5.65
C ASN A 149 21.51 11.58 7.11
N ASN A 150 20.44 11.54 7.91
CA ASN A 150 20.36 11.98 9.29
C ASN A 150 19.46 11.03 10.09
N PHE A 151 20.09 10.14 10.85
CA PHE A 151 19.43 9.09 11.61
C PHE A 151 19.56 9.36 13.12
N LEU A 152 18.52 9.03 13.89
CA LEU A 152 18.54 9.19 15.35
C LEU A 152 19.45 8.16 16.06
N ALA A 153 19.67 6.99 15.44
CA ALA A 153 20.43 5.89 16.01
C ALA A 153 21.37 5.25 14.98
N ARG A 154 22.50 4.72 15.46
CA ARG A 154 23.49 3.98 14.68
C ARG A 154 22.84 2.85 13.87
N ASP A 155 22.12 1.98 14.54
CA ASP A 155 21.51 0.78 13.96
C ASP A 155 20.53 1.15 12.83
N ALA A 156 19.77 2.25 12.98
CA ALA A 156 18.87 2.73 11.93
C ALA A 156 19.61 3.25 10.70
N CYS A 157 20.79 3.87 10.88
CA CYS A 157 21.67 4.24 9.77
C CYS A 157 22.25 2.98 9.09
N GLU A 158 22.73 2.03 9.89
CA GLU A 158 23.35 0.79 9.42
C GLU A 158 22.32 -0.06 8.64
N ASP A 159 21.14 -0.37 9.20
CA ASP A 159 20.04 -1.08 8.51
C ASP A 159 19.56 -0.39 7.21
N THR A 160 19.60 0.95 7.16
CA THR A 160 19.23 1.69 5.95
C THR A 160 20.30 1.58 4.88
N CYS A 161 21.58 1.69 5.25
CA CYS A 161 22.70 1.83 4.32
C CYS A 161 23.47 0.53 4.04
N ASP A 162 23.20 -0.55 4.78
CA ASP A 162 23.82 -1.88 4.64
C ASP A 162 23.69 -2.46 3.22
N ILE A 163 22.67 -2.03 2.47
CA ILE A 163 22.50 -2.40 1.06
C ILE A 163 23.67 -1.96 0.17
N LEU A 164 24.42 -0.92 0.57
CA LEU A 164 25.64 -0.47 -0.09
C LEU A 164 26.88 -1.29 0.33
N LEU A 165 26.80 -2.02 1.45
CA LEU A 165 27.84 -2.90 1.96
C LEU A 165 27.71 -4.33 1.41
N ARG A 166 26.48 -4.81 1.20
CA ARG A 166 26.14 -6.18 0.74
C ARG A 166 26.28 -6.37 -0.78
N GLY A 167 27.37 -5.86 -1.34
CA GLY A 167 27.73 -5.97 -2.76
C GLY A 167 28.39 -7.30 -3.15
N ARG A 168 27.79 -8.45 -2.83
CA ARG A 168 28.26 -9.76 -3.33
C ARG A 168 27.10 -10.64 -3.74
N THR A 169 27.06 -11.03 -5.02
CA THR A 169 26.29 -12.22 -5.45
C THR A 169 27.06 -13.48 -5.08
N GLU A 170 26.38 -14.64 -5.15
CA GLU A 170 27.03 -15.96 -4.94
C GLU A 170 28.16 -16.22 -5.96
N ASP A 171 28.09 -15.59 -7.14
CA ASP A 171 29.15 -15.59 -8.18
C ASP A 171 30.35 -14.66 -7.88
N GLY A 172 30.40 -14.01 -6.72
CA GLY A 172 31.52 -13.17 -6.31
C GLY A 172 31.68 -11.85 -7.07
N LYS A 173 30.66 -11.41 -7.83
CA LYS A 173 30.68 -10.11 -8.53
C LYS A 173 30.16 -8.99 -7.65
N ASP A 174 30.87 -7.86 -7.68
CA ASP A 174 30.54 -6.67 -6.91
C ASP A 174 29.43 -5.85 -7.57
N THR A 175 28.22 -5.90 -7.00
CA THR A 175 27.05 -5.18 -7.52
C THR A 175 27.17 -3.65 -7.37
N ARG A 176 28.14 -3.15 -6.58
CA ARG A 176 28.40 -1.71 -6.43
C ARG A 176 28.93 -1.06 -7.72
N CYS A 177 29.50 -1.84 -8.63
CA CYS A 177 29.98 -1.38 -9.94
C CYS A 177 28.95 -1.59 -11.08
N MET A 178 27.68 -1.88 -10.78
CA MET A 178 26.61 -1.87 -11.79
C MET A 178 26.20 -0.42 -12.13
N THR A 179 26.77 0.11 -13.21
CA THR A 179 26.33 1.37 -13.82
C THR A 179 24.90 1.24 -14.33
N LEU A 180 24.05 2.24 -14.06
CA LEU A 180 22.72 2.31 -14.68
C LEU A 180 22.86 2.49 -16.21
N PRO A 181 21.92 1.99 -17.04
CA PRO A 181 22.12 1.91 -18.50
C PRO A 181 22.21 3.25 -19.26
N TRP A 182 22.12 4.40 -18.57
CA TRP A 182 21.94 5.72 -19.18
C TRP A 182 22.86 6.82 -18.61
N SER A 183 23.89 6.47 -17.83
CA SER A 183 24.83 7.44 -17.26
C SER A 183 26.26 7.22 -17.81
N GLU A 184 26.60 7.89 -18.92
CA GLU A 184 27.97 7.86 -19.49
C GLU A 184 29.03 8.53 -18.59
N TRP A 185 28.62 9.21 -17.53
CA TRP A 185 29.50 9.89 -16.58
C TRP A 185 29.28 9.32 -15.17
N SER A 186 30.05 8.29 -14.83
CA SER A 186 30.28 7.87 -13.45
C SER A 186 31.72 8.21 -13.08
N ALA A 187 31.89 9.10 -12.09
CA ALA A 187 33.20 9.50 -11.60
C ALA A 187 34.01 8.30 -11.07
N CYS A 188 35.34 8.43 -11.03
CA CYS A 188 36.22 7.45 -10.38
C CYS A 188 35.91 7.35 -8.88
N SER A 189 35.01 6.44 -8.52
CA SER A 189 34.83 6.02 -7.13
C SER A 189 35.96 5.07 -6.73
N SER A 190 36.56 5.33 -5.56
CA SER A 190 37.56 4.46 -4.91
C SER A 190 37.08 3.02 -4.70
N VAL A 191 35.76 2.79 -4.75
CA VAL A 191 35.12 1.46 -4.65
C VAL A 191 35.38 0.60 -5.90
N CYS A 192 35.38 1.17 -7.11
CA CYS A 192 35.60 0.43 -8.34
C CYS A 192 37.05 0.61 -8.82
N ARG A 193 37.90 -0.42 -8.63
CA ARG A 193 39.30 -0.44 -9.10
C ARG A 193 39.40 -0.43 -10.63
N ARG A 194 39.18 0.72 -11.28
CA ARG A 194 39.70 1.00 -12.62
C ARG A 194 40.95 1.84 -12.47
N HIS A 195 42.08 1.27 -12.90
CA HIS A 195 43.33 2.01 -12.98
C HIS A 195 43.24 3.10 -14.05
N LYS A 196 44.10 4.10 -13.88
CA LYS A 196 44.18 5.36 -14.65
C LYS A 196 44.32 5.11 -16.16
N PHE A 197 43.95 6.10 -16.96
CA PHE A 197 44.15 6.14 -18.42
C PHE A 197 45.57 5.72 -18.83
N ASP A 198 45.68 4.65 -19.63
CA ASP A 198 46.82 4.43 -20.51
C ASP A 198 46.45 4.89 -21.93
N PHE A 199 47.05 6.00 -22.36
CA PHE A 199 47.12 6.34 -23.78
C PHE A 199 48.08 5.35 -24.45
N VAL A 200 47.56 4.24 -24.98
CA VAL A 200 48.33 3.39 -25.90
C VAL A 200 48.14 3.93 -27.31
N HIS A 201 49.23 4.48 -27.87
CA HIS A 201 49.29 4.88 -29.27
C HIS A 201 48.92 3.72 -30.20
N ILE A 202 47.89 3.92 -31.03
CA ILE A 202 47.77 3.19 -32.28
C ILE A 202 48.72 3.87 -33.27
N LYS A 203 49.69 3.10 -33.77
CA LYS A 203 50.50 3.43 -34.96
C LYS A 203 49.77 2.97 -36.21
#